data_AF-A0A926FMN9-F1
#
_entry.id   AF-A0A926FMN9-F1
#
_cell.length_a   1.000
_cell.length_b   1.000
_cell.length_c   1.000
_cell.angle_alpha   90.00
_cell.angle_beta   90.00
_cell.angle_gamma   90.00
#
_symmetry.space_group_name_H-M   'P 1'
#
loop_
_entity.id
_entity.type
_entity.pdbx_description
1 polymer ?
#
loop_
_entity_poly.entity_id
_entity_poly.type
_entity_poly.pdbx_seq_one_letter_code
_entity_poly.pdbx_strand_id
1 'polypeptide(L)' 'MRARQTSVFACQACGAAAPKWLGRCPDCGEWNSYVEEVRTEAPRGVAASAAASAEPLGT' A
#
# COMPACT_ATOMS: atom_id res chain seq x y z
N MET A 1 10.26 -21.94 3.54
CA MET A 1 9.83 -20.81 4.38
C MET A 1 8.49 -20.31 3.87
N ARG A 2 7.45 -20.30 4.70
CA ARG A 2 6.09 -19.93 4.28
C ARG A 2 5.96 -18.42 4.41
N ALA A 3 5.80 -17.69 3.30
CA ALA A 3 5.53 -16.26 3.33
C ALA A 3 4.19 -16.05 4.05
N ARG A 4 4.21 -15.33 5.18
CA ARG A 4 3.00 -15.05 5.94
C ARG A 4 2.30 -13.88 5.26
N GLN A 5 1.30 -14.19 4.45
CA GLN A 5 0.42 -13.18 3.89
C GLN A 5 -0.38 -12.58 5.04
N THR A 6 -0.15 -11.30 5.32
CA THR A 6 -0.99 -10.52 6.22
C THR A 6 -1.81 -9.59 5.36
N SER A 7 -3.12 -9.82 5.33
CA SER A 7 -4.09 -8.88 4.79
C SER A 7 -4.21 -7.68 5.74
N VAL A 8 -4.13 -6.48 5.18
CA VAL A 8 -4.37 -5.21 5.89
C VAL A 8 -5.43 -4.41 5.13
N PHE A 9 -6.24 -3.63 5.83
CA PHE A 9 -7.28 -2.80 5.21
C PHE A 9 -6.78 -1.36 5.11
N ALA A 10 -6.50 -0.89 3.90
CA ALA A 10 -6.10 0.48 3.63
C ALA A 10 -7.31 1.34 3.23
N CYS A 11 -7.44 2.54 3.82
CA CYS A 11 -8.46 3.50 3.45
C CYS A 11 -8.05 4.21 2.16
N GLN A 12 -8.87 4.16 1.11
CA GLN A 12 -8.59 4.83 -0.15
C GLN A 12 -8.96 6.32 -0.17
N ALA A 13 -9.60 6.83 0.89
CA ALA A 13 -9.89 8.26 1.05
C ALA A 13 -8.71 9.04 1.69
N CYS A 14 -8.01 8.44 2.65
CA CYS A 14 -6.90 9.09 3.37
C CYS A 14 -5.58 8.31 3.35
N GLY A 15 -5.59 7.02 3.00
CA GLY A 15 -4.43 6.13 3.07
C GLY A 15 -4.25 5.39 4.39
N ALA A 16 -5.13 5.60 5.39
CA ALA A 16 -4.99 4.97 6.70
C ALA A 16 -5.12 3.44 6.63
N ALA A 17 -4.12 2.70 7.13
CA ALA A 17 -4.13 1.24 7.16
C ALA A 17 -4.55 0.70 8.53
N ALA A 18 -5.46 -0.28 8.55
CA ALA A 18 -5.98 -0.94 9.73
C ALA A 18 -5.87 -2.47 9.61
N PRO A 19 -5.52 -3.20 10.69
CA PRO A 19 -5.41 -4.67 10.66
C PRO A 19 -6.76 -5.39 10.67
N LYS A 20 -7.87 -4.67 10.86
CA LYS A 20 -9.24 -5.18 10.72
C LYS A 20 -10.10 -4.13 10.04
N TRP A 21 -11.17 -4.57 9.40
CA TRP A 21 -12.16 -3.66 8.84
C TRP A 21 -13.02 -3.06 9.97
N LEU A 22 -13.09 -1.73 10.05
CA LEU A 22 -13.91 -1.00 11.02
C LEU A 22 -15.24 -0.46 10.45
N GLY A 23 -15.52 -0.62 9.15
CA GLY A 23 -16.67 -0.02 8.45
C GLY A 23 -16.55 1.50 8.21
N ARG A 24 -16.05 2.24 9.21
CA ARG A 24 -15.76 3.68 9.19
C ARG A 24 -14.29 3.93 9.46
N CYS A 25 -13.65 4.81 8.70
CA CYS A 25 -12.27 5.23 8.94
C CYS A 25 -12.19 6.16 10.18
N PRO A 26 -11.31 5.90 11.17
CA PRO A 26 -11.13 6.78 12.33
C PRO A 26 -10.31 8.03 11.99
N ASP A 27 -9.60 8.03 10.87
CA ASP A 27 -8.71 9.12 10.45
C ASP A 27 -9.48 10.19 9.65
N CYS A 28 -10.29 9.77 8.66
CA CYS A 28 -11.09 10.69 7.84
C CYS A 28 -12.61 10.63 8.08
N GLY A 29 -13.11 9.65 8.84
CA GLY A 29 -14.56 9.50 9.09
C GLY A 29 -15.35 8.85 7.94
N GLU A 30 -14.72 8.51 6.83
CA GLU A 30 -15.34 7.97 5.62
C GLU A 30 -15.84 6.53 5.82
N TRP A 31 -17.01 6.22 5.26
CA TRP A 31 -17.58 4.87 5.25
C TRP A 31 -17.28 4.17 3.92
N ASN A 32 -17.12 2.84 3.96
CA ASN A 32 -16.88 2.01 2.76
C ASN A 32 -15.62 2.35 1.94
N SER A 33 -14.69 3.15 2.47
CA SER A 33 -13.43 3.45 1.80
C SER A 33 -12.27 2.52 2.18
N TYR A 34 -12.50 1.46 2.96
CA TYR A 34 -11.46 0.48 3.24
C TYR A 34 -11.37 -0.56 2.11
N VAL A 35 -10.16 -0.74 1.56
CA VAL A 35 -9.80 -1.80 0.61
C VAL A 35 -8.80 -2.73 1.27
N GLU A 36 -8.98 -4.03 1.04
CA GLU A 36 -8.03 -5.05 1.50
C GLU A 36 -6.78 -5.04 0.60
N GLU A 37 -5.64 -4.68 1.19
CA GLU A 37 -4.33 -4.79 0.58
C GLU A 37 -3.63 -6.03 1.15
N VAL A 38 -3.36 -7.00 0.29
CA VAL A 38 -2.55 -8.17 0.64
C VAL A 38 -1.09 -7.74 0.59
N ARG A 39 -0.55 -7.32 1.74
CA ARG A 39 0.88 -7.05 1.84
C ARG A 39 1.61 -8.39 1.91
N THR A 40 1.97 -8.90 0.74
CA THR A 40 3.10 -9.82 0.68
C THR A 40 4.30 -9.00 1.12
N GLU A 41 4.84 -9.28 2.30
CA GLU A 41 6.18 -8.85 2.66
C GLU A 41 7.17 -9.47 1.65
N ALA A 42 7.24 -8.91 0.45
CA ALA A 42 8.43 -9.03 -0.35
C ALA A 42 9.54 -8.44 0.55
N PRO A 43 10.62 -9.19 0.83
CA PRO A 43 11.67 -8.71 1.69
C PRO A 43 12.06 -7.33 1.16
N ARG A 44 12.04 -6.31 2.04
CA ARG A 44 12.50 -4.96 1.74
C ARG A 44 13.98 -5.06 1.35
N GLY A 45 14.22 -5.34 0.08
CA GLY A 45 15.53 -5.58 -0.50
C GLY A 45 15.60 -5.23 -1.98
N VAL A 46 14.48 -4.93 -2.64
CA VAL A 46 14.52 -4.45 -4.02
C VAL A 46 13.31 -3.55 -4.32
N ALA A 47 13.40 -2.27 -3.97
CA ALA A 47 12.56 -1.20 -4.54
C ALA A 47 13.14 0.17 -4.19
N ALA A 48 14.45 0.32 -4.42
CA ALA A 48 15.10 1.62 -4.59
C ALA A 48 16.09 1.49 -5.75
N SER A 49 15.60 0.99 -6.89
CA SER A 49 16.25 1.11 -8.19
C SER A 49 15.25 1.68 -9.18
N ALA A 50 14.72 2.85 -8.84
CA ALA A 50 14.12 3.78 -9.79
C ALA A 50 14.87 5.10 -9.67
N ALA A 51 16.19 5.05 -9.89
CA ALA A 51 16.98 6.22 -10.23
C ALA A 51 17.26 6.16 -11.74
N ALA A 52 16.42 6.89 -12.47
CA ALA A 52 16.75 7.57 -13.72
C ALA A 52 17.19 6.73 -14.94
N SER A 53 16.20 6.24 -15.70
CA SER A 53 16.22 6.40 -17.17
C SER A 53 15.16 7.40 -17.56
N ALA A 54 15.40 8.66 -17.22
CA ALA A 54 14.85 9.79 -17.94
C ALA A 54 15.99 10.30 -18.83
N GLU A 55 16.13 9.72 -20.02
CA GLU A 55 17.04 10.26 -21.03
C GLU A 55 16.30 11.43 -21.72
N PRO A 56 16.84 12.66 -21.65
CA PRO A 56 16.24 13.82 -22.31
C PRO A 56 16.36 13.69 -23.84
N LEU A 57 15.30 14.10 -24.53
CA LEU A 57 15.30 14.30 -25.99
C LEU A 57 16.48 15.18 -26.43
N GLY A 58 17.24 14.73 -27.44
CA GLY A 58 18.31 15.52 -28.07
C GLY A 58 19.06 14.81 -29.20
N THR A 59 18.44 14.69 -30.39
CA THR A 59 19.11 14.92 -31.68
C THR A 59 18.11 15.33 -32.75
#